data_AF-A0A0D0DPA6-F1
#
_entry.id   AF-A0A0D0DPA6-F1
#
_cell.length_a   1.000
_cell.length_b   1.000
_cell.length_c   1.000
_cell.angle_alpha   90.00
_cell.angle_beta   90.00
_cell.angle_gamma   90.00
#
_symmetry.space_group_name_H-M   'P 1'
#
loop_
_entity.id
_entity.type
_entity.pdbx_description
1 polymer ?
#
loop_
_entity_poly.entity_id
_entity_poly.type
_entity_poly.pdbx_seq_one_letter_code
_entity_poly.pdbx_strand_id
1 'polypeptide(L)'
;MSHPVTHAKNANQHPGQAVLDLEQKKRTSEQKRADDAQAKTMRKGREAAHQHGIDHLASIMDKSAQKEVQLLTTPAKPRPRP
;
A
#
# COMPACT_ATOMS: atom_id res chain seq x y z
N MET A 1 -57.53 4.64 35.84
CA MET A 1 -56.61 4.30 34.73
C MET A 1 -55.21 4.75 35.14
N SER A 2 -54.31 3.81 35.42
CA SER A 2 -52.91 4.11 35.80
C SER A 2 -52.09 4.35 34.53
N HIS A 3 -51.40 5.48 34.44
CA HIS A 3 -50.51 5.76 33.31
C HIS A 3 -49.15 5.07 33.52
N PRO A 4 -48.54 4.53 32.46
CA PRO A 4 -47.23 3.90 32.57
C PRO A 4 -46.18 4.92 33.01
N VAL A 5 -45.47 4.61 34.09
CA VAL A 5 -44.35 5.41 34.58
C VAL A 5 -43.19 5.22 33.61
N THR A 6 -43.03 6.16 32.68
CA THR A 6 -41.81 6.29 31.88
C THR A 6 -40.70 6.83 32.77
N HIS A 7 -39.89 5.94 33.33
CA HIS A 7 -38.71 6.34 34.07
C HIS A 7 -37.78 7.16 33.17
N ALA A 8 -37.47 8.40 33.57
CA ALA A 8 -36.61 9.33 32.82
C ALA A 8 -35.24 8.74 32.41
N LYS A 9 -34.79 7.70 33.12
CA LYS A 9 -33.57 6.94 32.82
C LYS A 9 -33.58 6.27 31.43
N ASN A 10 -34.76 6.02 30.88
CA ASN A 10 -34.92 5.32 29.60
C ASN A 10 -35.15 6.30 28.44
N ALA A 11 -35.37 7.60 28.71
CA ALA A 11 -35.65 8.60 27.68
C ALA A 11 -34.45 8.84 26.74
N ASN A 12 -33.24 8.62 27.24
CA ASN A 12 -31.98 8.82 26.51
C ASN A 12 -31.37 7.51 26.01
N GLN A 13 -32.02 6.37 26.26
CA GLN A 13 -31.56 5.07 25.77
C GLN A 13 -32.09 4.87 24.35
N HIS A 14 -31.36 5.42 23.39
CA HIS A 14 -31.64 5.16 21.99
C HIS A 14 -31.12 3.76 21.63
N PRO A 15 -31.94 2.85 21.09
CA PRO A 15 -31.48 1.51 20.73
C PRO A 15 -30.31 1.55 19.72
N GLY A 16 -30.24 2.59 18.87
CA GLY A 16 -29.12 2.81 17.95
C GLY A 16 -27.79 3.17 18.64
N GLN A 17 -27.83 3.83 19.81
CA GLN A 17 -26.60 4.18 20.54
C GLN A 17 -25.95 2.95 21.16
N ALA A 18 -26.74 1.99 21.66
CA ALA A 18 -26.20 0.74 22.20
C ALA A 18 -25.52 -0.11 21.10
N VAL A 19 -26.02 -0.06 19.86
CA VAL A 19 -25.39 -0.70 18.69
C VAL A 19 -24.11 0.03 18.31
N LEU A 20 -24.13 1.36 18.25
CA LEU A 20 -22.94 2.18 17.97
C LEU A 20 -21.86 2.02 19.05
N ASP A 21 -22.24 1.93 20.33
CA ASP A 21 -21.32 1.68 21.45
C ASP A 21 -20.77 0.24 21.42
N LEU A 22 -21.54 -0.73 20.92
CA LEU A 22 -21.09 -2.10 20.67
C LEU A 22 -20.10 -2.18 19.51
N GLU A 23 -20.33 -1.41 18.44
CA GLU A 23 -19.43 -1.32 17.28
C GLU A 23 -18.19 -0.47 17.58
N GLN A 24 -18.33 0.57 18.42
CA GLN A 24 -17.23 1.31 19.02
C GLN A 24 -16.47 0.53 20.10
N LYS A 25 -16.84 -0.74 20.40
CA LYS A 25 -15.99 -1.62 21.20
C LYS A 25 -14.60 -1.65 20.57
N LYS A 26 -13.72 -0.90 21.22
CA LYS A 26 -12.34 -0.65 20.88
C LYS A 26 -11.72 -1.94 20.36
N ARG A 27 -11.17 -1.92 19.14
CA ARG A 27 -10.31 -2.99 18.65
C ARG A 27 -9.35 -3.38 19.78
N THR A 28 -9.23 -4.68 20.03
CA THR A 28 -8.32 -5.15 21.08
C THR A 28 -6.90 -4.70 20.73
N SER A 29 -6.06 -4.43 21.74
CA SER A 29 -4.68 -4.00 21.48
C SER A 29 -3.91 -5.00 20.61
N GLU A 30 -4.31 -6.27 20.63
CA GLU A 30 -3.74 -7.33 19.81
C GLU A 30 -4.12 -7.18 18.33
N GLN A 31 -5.41 -6.93 18.03
CA GLN A 31 -5.86 -6.65 16.66
C GLN A 31 -5.16 -5.43 16.06
N LYS A 32 -5.04 -4.34 16.83
CA LYS A 32 -4.31 -3.16 16.36
C LYS A 32 -2.84 -3.47 16.05
N ARG A 33 -2.17 -4.27 16.90
CA ARG A 33 -0.78 -4.68 16.67
C ARG A 33 -0.62 -5.55 15.42
N ALA A 34 -1.57 -6.46 15.19
CA ALA A 34 -1.58 -7.31 13.99
C ALA A 34 -1.76 -6.45 12.72
N ASP A 35 -2.73 -5.54 12.73
CA ASP A 35 -2.96 -4.59 11.64
C ASP A 35 -1.71 -3.74 11.37
N ASP A 36 -1.09 -3.19 12.42
CA ASP A 36 0.11 -2.36 12.31
C ASP A 36 1.31 -3.17 11.78
N ALA A 37 1.44 -4.44 12.17
CA ALA A 37 2.49 -5.32 11.66
C ALA A 37 2.29 -5.61 10.18
N GLN A 38 1.06 -5.91 9.75
CA GLN A 38 0.73 -6.13 8.35
C GLN A 38 0.95 -4.87 7.50
N ALA A 39 0.56 -3.70 8.01
CA ALA A 39 0.79 -2.43 7.32
C ALA A 39 2.30 -2.17 7.11
N LYS A 40 3.13 -2.47 8.11
CA LYS A 40 4.59 -2.34 8.01
C LYS A 40 5.19 -3.29 6.98
N THR A 41 4.76 -4.54 6.92
CA THR A 41 5.29 -5.51 5.93
C THR A 41 4.88 -5.12 4.51
N MET A 42 3.62 -4.74 4.31
CA MET A 42 3.14 -4.25 3.01
C MET A 42 3.89 -2.99 2.56
N ARG A 43 4.13 -2.05 3.47
CA ARG A 43 4.91 -0.85 3.17
C ARG A 43 6.33 -1.17 2.74
N LYS A 44 7.03 -2.03 3.47
CA LYS A 44 8.39 -2.47 3.10
C LYS A 44 8.41 -3.16 1.73
N GLY A 45 7.44 -4.04 1.45
CA GLY A 45 7.33 -4.70 0.16
C GLY A 45 7.12 -3.70 -0.99
N ARG A 46 6.29 -2.67 -0.77
CA ARG A 46 6.05 -1.61 -1.74
C ARG A 46 7.29 -0.75 -1.99
N GLU A 47 8.02 -0.39 -0.94
CA GLU A 47 9.27 0.38 -1.05
C GLU A 47 10.33 -0.42 -1.81
N ALA A 48 10.50 -1.71 -1.50
CA ALA A 48 11.43 -2.59 -2.20
C ALA A 48 11.07 -2.76 -3.69
N ALA A 49 9.79 -2.97 -4.00
CA ALA A 49 9.31 -3.06 -5.38
C ALA A 49 9.53 -1.76 -6.16
N HIS A 50 9.32 -0.61 -5.52
CA HIS A 50 9.57 0.69 -6.12
C HIS A 50 11.06 0.88 -6.43
N GLN A 51 11.95 0.58 -5.48
CA GLN A 51 13.39 0.67 -5.68
C GLN A 51 13.86 -0.26 -6.80
N HIS A 52 13.40 -1.51 -6.81
CA HIS A 52 13.72 -2.46 -7.87
C HIS A 52 13.26 -1.95 -9.25
N GLY A 53 12.10 -1.29 -9.33
CA GLY A 53 11.63 -0.66 -10.55
C GLY A 53 12.56 0.45 -11.04
N ILE A 54 13.02 1.31 -10.13
CA ILE A 54 13.99 2.38 -10.43
C ILE A 54 15.30 1.78 -10.95
N ASP A 55 15.86 0.80 -10.22
CA ASP A 55 17.13 0.15 -10.58
C ASP A 55 17.04 -0.54 -11.95
N HIS A 56 15.88 -1.15 -12.25
CA HIS A 56 15.63 -1.78 -13.54
C HIS A 56 15.62 -0.78 -14.69
N LEU A 57 14.94 0.37 -14.52
CA LEU A 57 14.91 1.43 -15.51
C LEU A 57 16.30 2.01 -15.75
N ALA A 58 17.08 2.26 -14.68
CA ALA A 58 18.47 2.71 -14.80
C ALA A 58 19.32 1.71 -15.61
N SER A 59 19.20 0.41 -15.33
CA SER A 59 19.92 -0.63 -16.07
C SER A 59 19.56 -0.66 -17.56
N ILE A 60 18.30 -0.41 -17.91
CA ILE A 60 17.87 -0.31 -19.32
C ILE A 60 18.57 0.88 -19.99
N MET A 61 18.54 2.06 -19.35
CA MET A 61 19.15 3.28 -19.87
C MET A 61 20.66 3.12 -20.08
N ASP A 62 21.36 2.52 -19.12
CA ASP A 62 22.79 2.26 -19.22
C ASP A 62 23.11 1.31 -20.37
N LYS A 63 22.33 0.24 -20.52
CA LYS A 63 22.48 -0.71 -21.64
C LYS A 63 22.21 -0.07 -22.99
N SER A 64 21.24 0.83 -23.09
CA SER A 64 21.00 1.57 -24.34
C SER A 64 22.16 2.50 -24.67
N ALA A 65 22.67 3.25 -23.69
CA ALA A 65 23.81 4.15 -23.89
C ALA A 65 25.06 3.37 -24.34
N GLN A 66 25.33 2.21 -23.72
CA GLN A 66 26.45 1.35 -24.12
C GLN A 66 26.31 0.82 -25.56
N LYS A 67 25.10 0.48 -26.00
CA LYS A 67 24.86 0.04 -27.38
C LYS A 67 25.09 1.16 -28.39
N GLU A 68 24.66 2.38 -28.09
CA GLU A 68 24.92 3.54 -28.95
C GLU A 68 26.41 3.83 -29.07
N VAL A 69 27.14 3.79 -27.95
CA VAL A 69 28.60 3.93 -27.96
C VAL A 69 29.26 2.83 -28.79
N GLN A 70 28.83 1.57 -28.65
CA GLN A 70 29.35 0.48 -29.49
C GLN A 70 29.12 0.76 -30.98
N LEU A 71 27.91 1.14 -31.38
CA LEU A 71 27.61 1.45 -32.78
C LEU A 71 28.50 2.58 -33.34
N LEU A 72 28.77 3.60 -32.54
CA LEU A 72 29.62 4.74 -32.92
C LEU A 72 31.11 4.38 -32.97
N THR A 73 31.56 3.44 -32.14
CA THR A 73 32.98 3.08 -32.01
C THR A 73 33.39 1.87 -32.84
N THR A 74 32.44 1.04 -33.28
CA THR A 74 32.74 -0.11 -34.15
C THR A 74 33.04 0.35 -35.57
N PRO A 75 34.25 0.07 -36.12
CA PRO A 75 34.57 0.39 -37.49
C PRO A 75 33.69 -0.45 -38.44
N ALA A 76 33.22 0.16 -39.52
CA ALA A 76 32.43 -0.53 -40.53
C ALA A 76 33.20 -1.72 -41.11
N LYS A 77 32.52 -2.85 -41.23
CA LYS A 77 33.11 -4.06 -41.83
C LYS A 77 33.55 -3.74 -43.26
N PRO A 78 34.80 -4.09 -43.66
CA PRO A 78 35.27 -3.82 -45.01
C PRO A 78 34.36 -4.54 -46.02
N ARG A 79 33.96 -3.83 -47.08
CA ARG A 79 33.18 -4.44 -48.15
C ARG A 79 33.98 -5.57 -48.81
N PRO A 80 33.36 -6.71 -49.14
CA PRO A 80 33.99 -7.73 -49.96
C PRO A 80 34.41 -7.10 -51.30
N ARG A 81 35.64 -7.35 -51.73
CA ARG A 81 36.06 -6.95 -53.08
C ARG A 81 35.47 -7.94 -54.09
N PRO A 82 35.09 -7.48 -55.30
CA PRO A 82 34.70 -8.36 -56.41
C PRO A 82 35.79 -9.39 -56.74
#